data_AF-A0A1G0Y083-F1
#
_entry.id   AF-A0A1G0Y083-F1
#
_cell.length_a   1.000
_cell.length_b   1.000
_cell.length_c   1.000
_cell.angle_alpha   90.00
_cell.angle_beta   90.00
_cell.angle_gamma   90.00
#
_symmetry.space_group_name_H-M   'P 1'
#
loop_
_entity.id
_entity.type
_entity.pdbx_description
1 polymer ?
#
loop_
_entity_poly.entity_id
_entity_poly.type
_entity_poly.pdbx_seq_one_letter_code
_entity_poly.pdbx_strand_id
1 'polypeptide(L)' 'MAKKMKMSESSFTHLSKKNLGASPAKVLLSCRMERAAELLKGTKMSVKEVSDSLAFEDQFHFSKAFRKHFGTPPSVFR' A
#
# COMPACT_ATOMS: atom_id res chain seq x y z
N MET A 1 -4.54 7.57 -24.69
CA MET A 1 -3.77 6.91 -23.60
C MET A 1 -4.55 7.05 -22.29
N ALA A 2 -5.39 6.07 -21.99
CA ALA A 2 -6.36 6.11 -20.90
C ALA A 2 -5.69 6.06 -19.52
N LYS A 3 -5.43 7.27 -18.99
CA LYS A 3 -5.62 7.68 -17.60
C LYS A 3 -5.62 6.54 -16.57
N LYS A 4 -4.39 6.16 -16.17
CA LYS A 4 -4.00 5.63 -14.85
C LYS A 4 -5.18 5.39 -13.90
N MET A 5 -5.63 4.14 -13.88
CA MET A 5 -6.35 3.45 -12.80
C MET A 5 -7.06 4.36 -11.79
N LYS A 6 -8.20 4.91 -12.18
CA LYS A 6 -9.27 5.25 -11.22
C LYS A 6 -10.03 3.98 -10.85
N MET A 7 -9.39 3.03 -10.17
CA MET A 7 -10.15 2.00 -9.45
C MET A 7 -10.80 2.68 -8.25
N SER A 8 -11.99 3.21 -8.50
CA SER A 8 -12.91 3.71 -7.48
C SER A 8 -13.09 2.63 -6.41
N GLU A 9 -13.04 3.03 -5.14
CA GLU A 9 -13.15 2.18 -3.94
C GLU A 9 -14.36 1.20 -4.00
N SER A 10 -15.38 1.55 -4.79
CA SER A 10 -16.58 0.75 -5.05
C SER A 10 -16.33 -0.51 -5.89
N SER A 11 -15.40 -0.51 -6.85
CA SER A 11 -15.11 -1.70 -7.69
C SER A 11 -14.28 -2.75 -6.94
N PHE A 12 -13.48 -2.33 -5.96
CA PHE A 12 -12.60 -3.21 -5.19
C PHE A 12 -13.37 -4.08 -4.19
N THR A 13 -14.41 -3.53 -3.57
CA THR A 13 -15.21 -4.22 -2.56
C THR A 13 -16.02 -5.39 -3.15
N HIS A 14 -16.48 -5.27 -4.40
CA HIS A 14 -17.25 -6.31 -5.08
C HIS A 14 -16.34 -7.45 -5.59
N LEU A 15 -15.12 -7.13 -6.04
CA LEU A 15 -14.15 -8.14 -6.50
C LEU A 15 -13.53 -8.93 -5.34
N SER A 16 -13.29 -8.26 -4.20
CA SER A 16 -12.58 -8.84 -3.04
C SER A 16 -13.35 -9.95 -2.32
N LYS A 17 -14.68 -9.87 -2.24
CA LYS A 17 -15.48 -10.89 -1.55
C LYS A 17 -15.67 -12.18 -2.37
N LYS A 18 -15.59 -12.12 -3.71
CA LYS A 18 -15.94 -13.25 -4.57
C LYS A 18 -14.75 -14.18 -4.89
N ASN A 19 -13.51 -13.69 -4.84
CA ASN A 19 -12.35 -14.47 -5.29
C ASN A 19 -11.26 -14.77 -4.24
N LEU A 20 -11.21 -14.10 -3.07
CA LEU A 20 -9.99 -14.17 -2.23
C LEU A 20 -10.12 -14.73 -0.81
N GLY A 21 -11.31 -14.98 -0.25
CA GLY A 21 -11.45 -15.51 1.13
C GLY A 21 -10.81 -14.64 2.23
N ALA A 22 -10.31 -13.45 1.87
CA ALA A 22 -9.61 -12.52 2.73
C ALA A 22 -10.46 -11.26 2.93
N SER A 23 -10.45 -10.71 4.14
CA SER A 23 -11.16 -9.47 4.46
C SER A 23 -10.74 -8.34 3.49
N PRO A 24 -11.69 -7.54 2.96
CA PRO A 24 -11.38 -6.41 2.07
C PRO A 24 -10.28 -5.48 2.60
N ALA A 25 -10.20 -5.31 3.92
CA ALA A 25 -9.15 -4.53 4.58
C ALA A 25 -7.73 -5.10 4.34
N LYS A 26 -7.57 -6.43 4.32
CA LYS A 26 -6.27 -7.08 4.05
C LYS A 26 -5.83 -6.90 2.61
N VAL A 27 -6.77 -6.95 1.67
CA VAL A 27 -6.46 -6.75 0.24
C VAL A 27 -6.08 -5.29 0.01
N LEU A 28 -6.84 -4.33 0.58
CA LEU A 28 -6.48 -2.91 0.54
C LEU A 28 -5.09 -2.65 1.14
N LEU A 29 -4.80 -3.25 2.29
CA LEU A 29 -3.50 -3.12 2.92
C LEU A 29 -2.38 -3.64 2.01
N SER A 30 -2.58 -4.79 1.37
CA SER A 30 -1.60 -5.37 0.44
C SER A 30 -1.34 -4.45 -0.75
N CYS A 31 -2.40 -3.92 -1.39
CA CYS A 31 -2.24 -2.95 -2.48
C CYS A 31 -1.51 -1.67 -2.03
N ARG A 32 -1.77 -1.17 -0.80
CA ARG A 32 -1.02 -0.04 -0.23
C ARG A 32 0.45 -0.37 -0.05
N MET A 33 0.77 -1.59 0.42
CA MET A 33 2.15 -2.03 0.60
C MET A 33 2.90 -2.15 -0.72
N GLU A 34 2.28 -2.73 -1.75
CA GLU A 34 2.86 -2.79 -3.10
C GLU A 34 3.13 -1.39 -3.64
N ARG A 35 2.17 -0.47 -3.51
CA ARG A 35 2.36 0.92 -3.92
C ARG A 35 3.47 1.62 -3.15
N ALA A 36 3.60 1.34 -1.86
CA ALA A 36 4.70 1.87 -1.03
C ALA A 36 6.06 1.43 -1.57
N ALA A 37 6.21 0.15 -1.93
CA ALA A 37 7.43 -0.40 -2.47
C ALA A 37 7.81 0.26 -3.81
N GLU A 38 6.84 0.51 -4.68
CA GLU A 38 7.05 1.26 -5.93
C GLU A 38 7.53 2.69 -5.66
N LEU A 39 6.93 3.39 -4.69
CA LEU A 39 7.30 4.76 -4.35
C LEU A 39 8.70 4.83 -3.73
N LEU A 40 9.04 3.90 -2.84
CA LEU A 40 10.35 3.84 -2.19
C LEU A 40 11.48 3.59 -3.19
N LYS A 41 11.26 2.74 -4.19
CA LYS A 41 12.25 2.40 -5.24
C LYS A 41 12.28 3.41 -6.39
N GLY A 42 11.12 3.94 -6.77
CA GLY A 42 10.96 4.76 -7.97
C GLY A 42 11.08 6.27 -7.72
N THR A 43 11.14 6.70 -6.46
CA THR A 43 11.18 8.12 -6.11
C THR A 43 12.19 8.41 -4.99
N LYS A 44 12.51 9.69 -4.78
CA LYS A 44 13.33 10.14 -3.64
C LYS A 44 12.48 10.49 -2.41
N MET A 45 11.19 10.15 -2.39
CA MET A 45 10.31 10.40 -1.25
C MET A 45 10.85 9.71 0.01
N SER A 46 10.87 10.45 1.10
CA SER A 46 11.15 9.93 2.42
C SER A 46 10.09 8.91 2.85
N VAL A 47 10.45 8.05 3.81
CA VAL A 47 9.53 7.06 4.39
C VAL A 47 8.28 7.76 4.96
N LYS A 48 8.43 8.97 5.50
CA LYS A 48 7.31 9.79 6.00
C LYS A 48 6.38 10.24 4.86
N GLU A 49 6.92 10.80 3.78
CA GLU A 49 6.10 11.22 2.63
C GLU A 49 5.37 10.04 1.98
N VAL A 50 6.00 8.85 1.92
CA VAL A 50 5.34 7.63 1.45
C VAL A 50 4.20 7.22 2.38
N SER A 51 4.42 7.25 3.70
CA SER A 51 3.39 6.99 4.72
C SER A 51 2.19 7.93 4.56
N ASP A 52 2.45 9.23 4.45
CA ASP A 52 1.43 10.27 4.30
C ASP A 52 0.64 10.07 2.99
N SER A 53 1.32 9.73 1.88
CA SER A 53 0.69 9.48 0.58
C SER A 53 -0.25 8.27 0.55
N LEU A 54 -0.11 7.35 1.52
CA LEU A 54 -0.90 6.13 1.65
C LEU A 54 -1.92 6.23 2.79
N ALA A 55 -2.15 7.44 3.30
CA ALA A 55 -3.07 7.76 4.39
C ALA A 55 -2.82 6.93 5.64
N PHE A 56 -1.54 6.72 6.00
CA PHE A 56 -1.17 6.26 7.32
C PHE A 56 -1.03 7.47 8.24
N GLU A 57 -1.71 7.43 9.39
CA GLU A 57 -1.66 8.50 10.39
C GLU A 57 -0.27 8.67 11.00
N ASP A 58 0.52 7.59 11.02
CA ASP A 58 1.82 7.57 11.65
C ASP A 58 2.81 6.65 10.93
N GLN A 59 4.06 7.12 10.85
CA GLN A 59 5.16 6.46 10.17
C GLN A 59 5.56 5.14 10.85
N PHE A 60 5.41 5.00 12.17
CA PHE A 60 5.71 3.75 12.87
C PHE A 60 4.69 2.67 12.50
N HIS A 61 3.41 3.02 12.42
CA HIS A 61 2.36 2.11 11.96
C HIS A 61 2.60 1.63 10.54
N PHE A 62 2.93 2.55 9.63
CA PHE A 62 3.32 2.22 8.27
C PHE A 62 4.53 1.28 8.25
N SER A 63 5.60 1.61 8.97
CA SER A 63 6.84 0.83 8.97
C SER A 63 6.65 -0.58 9.53
N LYS A 64 5.81 -0.73 10.57
CA LYS A 64 5.45 -2.03 11.14
C LYS A 64 4.65 -2.87 10.16
N ALA A 65 3.68 -2.27 9.47
CA ALA A 65 2.88 -2.95 8.45
C ALA A 65 3.74 -3.36 7.25
N PHE A 66 4.61 -2.47 6.78
CA PHE A 66 5.54 -2.71 5.67
C PHE A 66 6.49 -3.85 5.99
N ARG A 67 7.12 -3.83 7.17
CA ARG A 67 7.99 -4.94 7.62
C ARG A 67 7.23 -6.25 7.73
N LYS A 68 5.98 -6.23 8.20
CA LYS A 68 5.15 -7.44 8.27
C LYS A 68 4.83 -8.01 6.88
N HIS A 69 4.75 -7.16 5.86
CA HIS A 69 4.42 -7.55 4.49
C HIS A 69 5.65 -8.00 3.68
N PHE A 70 6.77 -7.26 3.76
CA PHE A 70 7.98 -7.50 2.96
C PHE A 70 9.15 -8.13 3.74
N GLY A 71 9.02 -8.30 5.06
CA GLY A 71 10.07 -8.84 5.93
C GLY A 71 11.12 -7.82 6.37
N THR A 72 11.27 -6.69 5.66
CA THR A 72 12.26 -5.64 5.97
C THR A 72 11.62 -4.27 6.18
N PRO A 73 12.22 -3.38 6.99
CA PRO A 73 11.72 -2.02 7.16
C PRO A 73 11.78 -1.20 5.86
N PRO A 74 10.88 -0.22 5.66
CA PRO A 74 10.85 0.60 4.45
C PRO A 74 12.13 1.44 4.24
N SER A 75 12.82 1.78 5.33
CA SER A 75 14.13 2.47 5.26
C SER A 75 15.26 1.60 4.71
N VAL A 76 15.18 0.29 4.89
CA VAL A 76 16.15 -0.70 4.39
C VAL A 76 15.79 -1.16 2.98
N PHE A 77 14.51 -1.09 2.63
CA PHE A 77 13.99 -1.53 1.33
C PHE A 77 14.28 -0.54 0.18
N ARG A 78 14.59 0.72 0.51
CA ARG A 78 14.96 1.75 -0.46
C ARG A 78 16.21 1.37 -1.25
#